data_AF-A0A7V1WAK6-F1
#
_entry.id   AF-A0A7V1WAK6-F1
#
_cell.length_a   1.000
_cell.length_b   1.000
_cell.length_c   1.000
_cell.angle_alpha   90.00
_cell.angle_beta   90.00
_cell.angle_gamma   90.00
#
_symmetry.space_group_name_H-M   'P 1'
#
loop_
_entity.id
_entity.type
_entity.pdbx_description
1 polymer ?
#
loop_
_entity_poly.entity_id
_entity_poly.type
_entity_poly.pdbx_seq_one_letter_code
_entity_poly.pdbx_strand_id
1 'polypeptide(L)'
;SSRRRRDSADVIRQTFGSLFGATATLSAPPAEEQDGDEEDEDEKRRREREERIRARLREQVRIGAKDDEKVDIEVEQSHVPFVQVFSQQGIEEMGMSDLQNAFGNLMNRTKKVRTVTVREARQILAEEEARGLVDHDAVVREAVERAEQSGIIFVDELDKIAGRESGHGPDVSREGVQRDLLPIVEGSTVTTKYGPVRTNHILFIAAGAFHVSKPADLIPELQGRLPIRVELESLTEADLLRILTEPRNALVTQYRALLATEGVELEFTEDAVREIASVAARVNQQSENIGARRLHTIMERLLEEVSFSAPDLEEKRILVDAAYVRERLENIVRDEDLSRYIL
;
A
#
# COMPACT_ATOMS: atom_id res chain seq x y z
N SER A 1 -51.09 27.03 0.94
CA SER A 1 -50.02 26.26 0.27
C SER A 1 -48.61 26.70 0.68
N SER A 2 -48.36 27.96 1.08
CA SER A 2 -47.01 28.46 1.44
C SER A 2 -46.56 28.24 2.90
N ARG A 3 -47.45 27.92 3.85
CA ARG A 3 -47.08 27.65 5.26
C ARG A 3 -46.46 26.26 5.48
N ARG A 4 -46.98 25.21 4.82
CA ARG A 4 -46.49 23.82 4.96
C ARG A 4 -45.08 23.56 4.40
N ARG A 5 -44.55 24.42 3.52
CA ARG A 5 -43.20 24.27 2.95
C ARG A 5 -42.10 24.87 3.82
N ARG A 6 -42.43 25.78 4.75
CA ARG A 6 -41.44 26.30 5.73
C ARG A 6 -41.20 25.30 6.86
N ASP A 7 -42.26 24.65 7.36
CA ASP A 7 -42.15 23.65 8.44
C ASP A 7 -41.28 22.44 8.06
N SER A 8 -41.32 21.97 6.81
CA SER A 8 -40.50 20.81 6.40
C SER A 8 -39.00 21.15 6.29
N ALA A 9 -38.67 22.37 5.90
CA ALA A 9 -37.28 22.82 5.81
C ALA A 9 -36.67 23.09 7.20
N ASP A 10 -37.49 23.62 8.13
CA ASP A 10 -37.08 23.85 9.52
C ASP A 10 -36.93 22.54 10.30
N VAL A 11 -37.78 21.54 10.06
CA VAL A 11 -37.65 20.19 10.65
C VAL A 11 -36.40 19.45 10.13
N ILE A 12 -36.05 19.61 8.85
CA ILE A 12 -34.81 19.06 8.28
C ILE A 12 -33.58 19.75 8.89
N ARG A 13 -33.61 21.07 9.08
CA ARG A 13 -32.53 21.82 9.75
C ARG A 13 -32.36 21.43 11.22
N GLN A 14 -33.45 21.31 11.99
CA GLN A 14 -33.39 20.93 13.41
C GLN A 14 -32.94 19.49 13.63
N THR A 15 -33.35 18.55 12.77
CA THR A 15 -32.92 17.14 12.88
C THR A 15 -31.47 16.92 12.46
N PHE A 16 -30.90 17.77 11.59
CA PHE A 16 -29.46 17.74 11.28
C PHE A 16 -28.62 18.43 12.37
N GLY A 17 -29.11 19.53 12.98
CA GLY A 17 -28.41 20.24 14.04
C GLY A 17 -28.32 19.50 15.38
N SER A 18 -29.29 18.63 15.70
CA SER A 18 -29.28 17.86 16.97
C SER A 18 -28.45 16.57 16.92
N LEU A 19 -27.85 16.24 15.77
CA LEU A 19 -26.96 15.09 15.60
C LEU A 19 -25.50 15.40 15.98
N PHE A 20 -25.12 16.69 16.09
CA PHE A 20 -23.76 17.13 16.48
C PHE A 20 -23.83 18.23 17.55
N GLY A 21 -23.44 17.89 18.78
CA GLY A 21 -23.71 18.67 19.98
C GLY A 21 -23.01 20.04 20.07
N ALA A 22 -23.72 21.01 20.64
CA ALA A 22 -23.16 22.20 21.25
C ALA A 22 -23.96 22.57 22.51
N THR A 23 -23.28 22.53 23.65
CA THR A 23 -23.75 22.96 24.97
C THR A 23 -23.89 24.48 25.05
N ALA A 24 -25.04 24.99 25.50
CA ALA A 24 -25.18 26.35 26.00
C ALA A 24 -26.25 26.41 27.11
N THR A 25 -25.79 26.54 28.35
CA THR A 25 -26.57 26.88 29.55
C THR A 25 -26.94 28.36 29.57
N LEU A 26 -28.22 28.68 29.80
CA LEU A 26 -28.65 29.98 30.34
C LEU A 26 -29.89 29.77 31.23
N SER A 27 -29.76 30.24 32.47
CA SER A 27 -30.73 30.16 33.57
C SER A 27 -31.77 31.29 33.51
N ALA A 28 -33.04 31.00 33.79
CA ALA A 28 -34.10 31.96 34.13
C ALA A 28 -35.19 31.27 35.00
N PRO A 29 -35.95 32.04 35.82
CA PRO A 29 -36.48 31.63 37.13
C PRO A 29 -37.83 30.87 37.08
N PRO A 30 -38.29 30.26 38.19
CA PRO A 30 -39.41 29.34 38.16
C PRO A 30 -40.74 30.11 38.12
N ALA A 31 -41.62 29.72 37.19
CA ALA A 31 -43.00 30.15 37.18
C ALA A 31 -43.90 28.90 37.10
N GLU A 32 -44.58 28.69 38.23
CA GLU A 32 -45.95 28.16 38.40
C GLU A 32 -46.31 26.83 37.70
N GLU A 33 -46.36 25.79 38.54
CA GLU A 33 -46.96 24.48 38.28
C GLU A 33 -48.48 24.60 38.04
N GLN A 34 -48.89 24.38 36.78
CA GLN A 34 -50.20 23.82 36.39
C GLN A 34 -50.15 23.45 34.90
N ASP A 35 -50.68 22.27 34.55
CA ASP A 35 -50.66 21.56 33.25
C ASP A 35 -49.41 20.69 32.96
N GLY A 36 -49.24 19.59 33.71
CA GLY A 36 -48.10 18.67 33.57
C GLY A 36 -48.36 17.32 32.88
N ASP A 37 -49.60 16.93 32.56
CA ASP A 37 -49.91 15.58 32.04
C ASP A 37 -50.30 15.53 30.54
N GLU A 38 -50.85 16.61 29.97
CA GLU A 38 -51.23 16.65 28.54
C GLU A 38 -50.06 17.04 27.61
N GLU A 39 -49.12 17.87 28.08
CA GLU A 39 -47.92 18.24 27.32
C GLU A 39 -46.99 17.04 27.09
N ASP A 40 -46.92 16.12 28.05
CA ASP A 40 -46.12 14.89 27.98
C ASP A 40 -46.70 13.86 26.97
N GLU A 41 -48.03 13.76 26.83
CA GLU A 41 -48.66 12.88 25.84
C GLU A 41 -48.49 13.38 24.41
N ASP A 42 -48.66 14.69 24.19
CA ASP A 42 -48.50 15.29 22.87
C ASP A 42 -47.03 15.31 22.43
N GLU A 43 -46.10 15.54 23.36
CA GLU A 43 -44.67 15.44 23.07
C GLU A 43 -44.27 14.00 22.73
N LYS A 44 -44.81 13.00 23.44
CA LYS A 44 -44.60 11.57 23.15
C LYS A 44 -45.14 11.17 21.78
N ARG A 45 -46.35 11.61 21.42
CA ARG A 45 -46.94 11.37 20.07
C ARG A 45 -46.11 12.03 18.97
N ARG A 46 -45.54 13.20 19.23
CA ARG A 46 -44.67 13.90 18.28
C ARG A 46 -43.37 13.14 18.05
N ARG A 47 -42.72 12.67 19.13
CA ARG A 47 -41.50 11.84 19.07
C ARG A 47 -41.73 10.54 18.30
N GLU A 48 -42.83 9.82 18.58
CA GLU A 48 -43.19 8.59 17.86
C GLU A 48 -43.41 8.83 16.35
N ARG A 49 -44.03 9.97 15.98
CA ARG A 49 -44.23 10.34 14.58
C ARG A 49 -42.92 10.68 13.88
N GLU A 50 -42.04 11.41 14.55
CA GLU A 50 -40.70 11.76 14.05
C GLU A 50 -39.84 10.50 13.84
N GLU A 51 -39.87 9.55 14.77
CA GLU A 51 -39.17 8.27 14.66
C GLU A 51 -39.63 7.43 13.47
N ARG A 52 -40.95 7.34 13.24
CA ARG A 52 -41.52 6.63 12.08
C ARG A 52 -41.09 7.26 10.76
N ILE A 53 -41.08 8.59 10.68
CA ILE A 53 -40.62 9.32 9.49
C ILE A 53 -39.12 9.09 9.27
N ARG A 54 -38.31 9.16 10.33
CA ARG A 54 -36.86 8.92 10.29
C ARG A 54 -36.54 7.49 9.83
N ALA A 55 -37.26 6.49 10.34
CA ALA A 55 -37.09 5.09 9.95
C ALA A 55 -37.38 4.87 8.46
N ARG A 56 -38.47 5.48 7.95
CA ARG A 56 -38.82 5.40 6.52
C ARG A 56 -37.78 6.08 5.62
N LEU A 57 -37.31 7.27 6.00
CA LEU A 57 -36.28 7.99 5.25
C LEU A 57 -34.94 7.24 5.25
N ARG A 58 -34.55 6.65 6.39
CA ARG A 58 -33.35 5.82 6.49
C ARG A 58 -33.41 4.65 5.52
N GLU A 59 -34.56 3.98 5.43
CA GLU A 59 -34.73 2.87 4.48
C GLU A 59 -34.65 3.33 3.03
N GLN A 60 -35.26 4.47 2.69
CA GLN A 60 -35.20 5.04 1.34
C GLN A 60 -33.79 5.46 0.92
N VAL A 61 -32.98 6.00 1.84
CA VAL A 61 -31.57 6.31 1.60
C VAL A 61 -30.75 5.02 1.47
N ARG A 62 -31.05 4.00 2.28
CA ARG A 62 -30.36 2.70 2.25
C ARG A 62 -30.51 1.97 0.91
N ILE A 63 -31.71 2.00 0.33
CA ILE A 63 -32.01 1.38 -0.97
C ILE A 63 -31.65 2.26 -2.18
N GLY A 64 -31.07 3.45 -1.95
CA GLY A 64 -30.64 4.37 -3.01
C GLY A 64 -31.77 5.15 -3.70
N ALA A 65 -33.00 5.11 -3.19
CA ALA A 65 -34.16 5.75 -3.81
C ALA A 65 -34.12 7.30 -3.76
N LYS A 66 -33.17 7.88 -3.02
CA LYS A 66 -32.99 9.32 -2.84
C LYS A 66 -31.63 9.84 -3.31
N ASP A 67 -30.84 9.02 -4.01
CA ASP A 67 -29.45 9.32 -4.39
C ASP A 67 -29.27 10.68 -5.08
N ASP A 68 -30.21 11.06 -5.96
CA ASP A 68 -30.14 12.28 -6.77
C ASP A 68 -30.72 13.53 -6.08
N GLU A 69 -31.30 13.39 -4.88
CA GLU A 69 -31.82 14.53 -4.13
C GLU A 69 -30.66 15.41 -3.63
N LYS A 70 -30.83 16.74 -3.70
CA LYS A 70 -29.82 17.68 -3.21
C LYS A 70 -30.03 17.94 -1.73
N VAL A 71 -28.95 17.83 -0.96
CA VAL A 71 -28.91 18.07 0.48
C VAL A 71 -27.75 19.00 0.81
N ASP A 72 -27.95 19.81 1.83
CA ASP A 72 -26.90 20.67 2.39
C ASP A 72 -26.22 19.92 3.52
N ILE A 73 -24.91 19.68 3.40
CA ILE A 73 -24.09 19.07 4.46
C ILE A 73 -23.02 20.06 4.92
N GLU A 74 -22.69 20.02 6.20
CA GLU A 74 -21.51 20.70 6.74
C GLU A 74 -20.31 19.80 6.51
N VAL A 75 -19.26 20.33 5.87
CA VAL A 75 -18.01 19.60 5.66
C VAL A 75 -16.88 20.41 6.28
N GLU A 76 -15.96 19.73 6.98
CA GLU A 76 -14.72 20.33 7.44
C GLU A 76 -13.80 20.63 6.24
N GLN A 77 -13.54 21.91 5.97
CA GLN A 77 -12.57 22.30 4.96
C GLN A 77 -11.31 22.84 5.66
N SER A 78 -10.22 22.09 5.57
CA SER A 78 -8.91 22.59 5.98
C SER A 78 -8.40 23.57 4.93
N HIS A 79 -8.46 24.86 5.23
CA HIS A 79 -7.86 25.89 4.39
C HIS A 79 -6.39 26.02 4.77
N VAL A 80 -5.48 25.43 3.98
CA VAL A 80 -4.05 25.74 4.09
C VAL A 80 -3.80 26.95 3.20
N PRO A 81 -3.64 28.18 3.73
CA PRO A 81 -3.22 29.29 2.90
C PRO A 81 -1.83 28.96 2.35
N PHE A 82 -1.73 28.87 1.02
CA PHE A 82 -0.45 28.73 0.34
C PHE A 82 0.29 30.08 0.41
N VAL A 83 1.01 30.31 1.50
CA VAL A 83 1.92 31.45 1.61
C VAL A 83 3.21 31.06 0.90
N GLN A 84 3.33 31.43 -0.36
CA GLN A 84 4.55 31.24 -1.14
C GLN A 84 5.59 32.27 -0.69
N VAL A 85 6.38 31.92 0.33
CA VAL A 85 7.54 32.73 0.73
C VAL A 85 8.66 32.44 -0.26
N PHE A 86 8.86 33.32 -1.23
CA PHE A 86 10.06 33.32 -2.06
C PHE A 86 11.28 33.69 -1.18
N SER A 87 11.99 32.70 -0.63
CA SER A 87 13.34 32.90 -0.11
C SER A 87 14.35 32.70 -1.26
N GLN A 88 15.26 33.66 -1.41
CA GLN A 88 16.20 33.71 -2.54
C GLN A 88 17.46 32.84 -2.37
N GLN A 89 17.51 31.94 -1.37
CA GLN A 89 18.65 31.06 -1.14
C GLN A 89 18.20 29.71 -0.56
N GLY A 90 18.73 28.64 -1.15
CA GLY A 90 18.33 27.24 -0.99
C GLY A 90 18.42 26.71 0.44
N ILE A 91 17.26 26.55 1.06
CA ILE A 91 17.04 25.62 2.16
C ILE A 91 15.86 24.74 1.75
N GLU A 92 16.19 23.48 1.50
CA GLU A 92 15.29 22.39 1.12
C GLU A 92 14.26 22.09 2.22
N GLU A 93 13.00 21.99 1.78
CA GLU A 93 11.97 20.96 2.03
C GLU A 93 11.71 20.36 3.43
N MET A 94 12.66 20.28 4.36
CA MET A 94 12.50 19.53 5.61
C MET A 94 11.92 20.31 6.80
N GLY A 95 11.84 21.64 6.74
CA GLY A 95 11.35 22.47 7.86
C GLY A 95 9.99 23.13 7.62
N MET A 96 9.56 23.27 6.36
CA MET A 96 8.34 24.02 6.02
C MET A 96 7.07 23.17 6.08
N SER A 97 7.14 21.88 5.74
CA SER A 97 5.99 20.97 5.74
C SER A 97 5.48 20.68 7.16
N ASP A 98 6.38 20.41 8.10
CA ASP A 98 6.05 20.20 9.51
C ASP A 98 5.55 21.48 10.17
N LEU A 99 6.13 22.64 9.83
CA LEU A 99 5.64 23.94 10.30
C LEU A 99 4.25 24.25 9.74
N GLN A 100 4.00 23.95 8.46
CA GLN A 100 2.72 24.18 7.79
C GLN A 100 1.62 23.23 8.31
N ASN A 101 1.95 21.98 8.62
CA ASN A 101 1.05 21.02 9.28
C ASN A 101 0.75 21.41 10.73
N ALA A 102 1.75 21.88 11.48
CA ALA A 102 1.56 22.41 12.84
C ALA A 102 0.71 23.69 12.84
N PHE A 103 0.88 24.58 11.85
CA PHE A 103 0.09 25.80 11.69
C PHE A 103 -1.35 25.51 11.21
N GLY A 104 -1.53 24.49 10.38
CA GLY A 104 -2.84 24.02 9.92
C GLY A 104 -3.69 23.43 11.04
N ASN A 105 -3.07 22.77 12.03
CA ASN A 105 -3.76 22.26 13.22
C ASN A 105 -4.12 23.36 14.24
N LEU A 106 -3.45 24.52 14.20
CA LEU A 106 -3.73 25.66 15.09
C LEU A 106 -4.80 26.62 14.55
N MET A 107 -5.10 26.55 13.24
CA MET A 107 -6.11 27.40 12.60
C MET A 107 -7.48 26.70 12.66
N ASN A 108 -8.49 27.38 13.25
CA ASN A 108 -9.85 26.85 13.42
C ASN A 108 -10.36 26.20 12.12
N ARG A 109 -10.66 24.89 12.18
CA ARG A 109 -11.39 24.18 11.12
C ARG A 109 -12.75 24.84 10.96
N THR A 110 -12.95 25.58 9.88
CA THR A 110 -14.24 26.21 9.61
C THR A 110 -15.12 25.22 8.88
N LYS A 111 -16.29 24.93 9.46
CA LYS A 111 -17.32 24.13 8.80
C LYS A 111 -17.97 24.97 7.71
N LYS A 112 -18.04 24.43 6.49
CA LYS A 112 -18.72 25.10 5.37
C LYS A 112 -19.90 24.26 4.91
N VAL A 113 -21.06 24.90 4.79
CA VAL A 113 -22.25 24.27 4.21
C VAL A 113 -22.05 24.12 2.71
N ARG A 114 -22.18 22.89 2.21
CA ARG A 114 -22.08 22.55 0.79
C ARG A 114 -23.32 21.79 0.37
N THR A 115 -23.96 22.23 -0.70
CA THR A 115 -25.05 21.50 -1.36
C THR A 115 -24.44 20.41 -2.26
N VAL A 116 -24.78 19.15 -2.01
CA VAL A 116 -24.35 17.97 -2.77
C VAL A 116 -25.52 17.02 -2.97
N THR A 117 -25.37 15.99 -3.81
CA THR A 117 -26.36 14.91 -3.90
C THR A 117 -26.31 14.01 -2.67
N VAL A 118 -27.40 13.30 -2.33
CA VAL A 118 -27.40 12.31 -1.23
C VAL A 118 -26.33 11.24 -1.44
N ARG A 119 -26.08 10.83 -2.69
CA ARG A 119 -25.01 9.89 -3.04
C ARG A 119 -23.63 10.41 -2.63
N GLU A 120 -23.29 11.63 -3.03
CA GLU A 120 -22.01 12.27 -2.68
C GLU A 120 -21.93 12.56 -1.18
N ALA A 121 -23.02 13.01 -0.56
CA ALA A 121 -23.09 13.26 0.88
C ALA A 121 -22.76 11.99 1.67
N ARG A 122 -23.29 10.84 1.26
CA ARG A 122 -23.01 9.55 1.90
C ARG A 122 -21.53 9.19 1.83
N GLN A 123 -20.87 9.45 0.69
CA GLN A 123 -19.44 9.19 0.56
C GLN A 123 -18.60 10.13 1.43
N ILE A 124 -18.89 11.44 1.39
CA ILE A 124 -18.17 12.46 2.17
C ILE A 124 -18.29 12.19 3.66
N LEU A 125 -19.52 11.97 4.15
CA LEU A 125 -19.77 11.70 5.56
C LEU A 125 -19.19 10.35 6.01
N ALA A 126 -19.21 9.34 5.14
CA ALA A 126 -18.58 8.05 5.45
C ALA A 126 -17.06 8.19 5.59
N GLU A 127 -16.41 8.96 4.73
CA GLU A 127 -14.97 9.25 4.82
C GLU A 127 -14.63 10.08 6.08
N GLU A 128 -15.47 11.05 6.46
CA GLU A 128 -15.32 11.87 7.66
C GLU A 128 -15.47 11.06 8.95
N GLU A 129 -16.53 10.25 9.04
CA GLU A 129 -16.75 9.33 10.17
C GLU A 129 -15.65 8.26 10.24
N ALA A 130 -15.21 7.72 9.10
CA ALA A 130 -14.10 6.76 9.07
C ALA A 130 -12.80 7.36 9.62
N ARG A 131 -12.52 8.65 9.37
CA ARG A 131 -11.37 9.34 9.99
C ARG A 131 -11.55 9.53 11.49
N GLY A 132 -12.77 9.82 11.94
CA GLY A 132 -13.10 9.95 13.37
C GLY A 132 -13.04 8.62 14.14
N LEU A 133 -13.27 7.49 13.45
CA LEU A 133 -13.22 6.14 14.02
C LEU A 133 -11.79 5.59 14.14
N VAL A 134 -10.83 6.15 13.43
CA VAL A 134 -9.42 5.75 13.50
C VAL A 134 -8.70 6.63 14.51
N ASP A 135 -8.42 6.05 15.69
CA ASP A 135 -7.47 6.63 16.61
C ASP A 135 -6.06 6.54 16.00
N HIS A 136 -5.63 7.61 15.33
CA HIS A 136 -4.31 7.70 14.71
C HIS A 136 -3.18 7.48 15.72
N ASP A 137 -3.35 7.88 16.98
CA ASP A 137 -2.35 7.67 18.02
C ASP A 137 -2.28 6.18 18.42
N ALA A 138 -3.42 5.48 18.43
CA ALA A 138 -3.43 4.02 18.59
C ALA A 138 -2.75 3.32 17.41
N VAL A 139 -3.04 3.72 16.16
CA VAL A 139 -2.41 3.14 14.96
C VAL A 139 -0.90 3.36 14.97
N VAL A 140 -0.43 4.56 15.32
CA VAL A 140 1.00 4.87 15.41
C VAL A 140 1.67 4.03 16.49
N ARG A 141 1.07 3.92 17.67
CA ARG A 141 1.59 3.07 18.77
C ARG A 141 1.69 1.60 18.33
N GLU A 142 0.64 1.07 17.71
CA GLU A 142 0.62 -0.31 17.23
C GLU A 142 1.65 -0.53 16.12
N ALA A 143 1.82 0.41 15.19
CA ALA A 143 2.81 0.31 14.13
C ALA A 143 4.24 0.30 14.68
N VAL A 144 4.55 1.17 15.66
CA VAL A 144 5.84 1.18 16.36
C VAL A 144 6.06 -0.14 17.09
N GLU A 145 5.07 -0.63 17.84
CA GLU A 145 5.17 -1.92 18.54
C GLU A 145 5.42 -3.08 17.58
N ARG A 146 4.68 -3.16 16.47
CA ARG A 146 4.89 -4.18 15.43
C ARG A 146 6.27 -4.09 14.80
N ALA A 147 6.77 -2.89 14.52
CA ALA A 147 8.11 -2.69 13.99
C ALA A 147 9.19 -3.14 14.98
N GLU A 148 9.04 -2.83 16.26
CA GLU A 148 9.98 -3.23 17.31
C GLU A 148 9.96 -4.75 17.56
N GLN A 149 8.78 -5.38 17.63
CA GLN A 149 8.62 -6.78 18.07
C GLN A 149 8.61 -7.80 16.93
N SER A 150 8.31 -7.39 15.71
CA SER A 150 8.15 -8.30 14.56
C SER A 150 8.75 -7.75 13.27
N GLY A 151 9.52 -6.66 13.36
CA GLY A 151 10.23 -6.08 12.23
C GLY A 151 11.25 -7.08 11.66
N ILE A 152 11.34 -7.11 10.33
CA ILE A 152 12.35 -7.87 9.60
C ILE A 152 13.09 -6.89 8.69
N ILE A 153 14.41 -6.88 8.77
CA ILE A 153 15.29 -6.14 7.87
C ILE A 153 16.09 -7.14 7.04
N PHE A 154 15.93 -7.09 5.71
CA PHE A 154 16.72 -7.86 4.76
C PHE A 154 17.83 -6.99 4.18
N VAL A 155 19.08 -7.34 4.44
CA VAL A 155 20.28 -6.67 3.93
C VAL A 155 20.85 -7.52 2.80
N ASP A 156 20.55 -7.15 1.56
CA ASP A 156 21.09 -7.84 0.39
C ASP A 156 22.54 -7.42 0.11
N GLU A 157 23.27 -8.25 -0.64
CA GLU A 157 24.65 -7.97 -1.09
C GLU A 157 25.64 -7.57 0.03
N LEU A 158 25.49 -8.14 1.23
CA LEU A 158 26.40 -7.90 2.37
C LEU A 158 27.86 -8.27 2.03
N ASP A 159 28.07 -9.19 1.09
CA ASP A 159 29.39 -9.60 0.62
C ASP A 159 30.17 -8.47 -0.06
N LYS A 160 29.49 -7.44 -0.60
CA LYS A 160 30.13 -6.26 -1.21
C LYS A 160 30.85 -5.37 -0.21
N ILE A 161 30.42 -5.38 1.06
CA ILE A 161 31.06 -4.61 2.12
C ILE A 161 32.05 -5.45 2.94
N ALA A 162 32.08 -6.77 2.75
CA ALA A 162 32.87 -7.74 3.52
C ALA A 162 34.34 -7.88 3.06
N GLY A 163 35.01 -6.84 2.57
CA GLY A 163 36.35 -6.96 1.98
C GLY A 163 37.40 -6.04 2.60
N ARG A 164 38.65 -6.51 2.66
CA ARG A 164 39.85 -5.68 2.85
C ARG A 164 40.55 -5.52 1.50
N GLU A 165 40.72 -4.30 1.00
CA GLU A 165 41.57 -4.08 -0.17
C GLU A 165 43.05 -4.08 0.25
N SER A 166 43.88 -4.75 -0.55
CA SER A 166 45.33 -4.87 -0.36
C SER A 166 46.13 -3.74 -1.00
N GLY A 167 45.54 -2.54 -1.18
CA GLY A 167 46.19 -1.40 -1.84
C GLY A 167 45.87 -0.07 -1.14
N HIS A 168 46.87 0.81 -1.01
CA HIS A 168 46.73 2.17 -0.46
C HIS A 168 45.77 3.02 -1.34
N GLY A 169 44.47 2.99 -1.02
CA GLY A 169 43.40 3.80 -1.61
C GLY A 169 42.34 4.10 -0.53
N PRO A 170 41.22 4.80 -0.80
CA PRO A 170 40.30 5.25 0.23
C PRO A 170 39.48 4.10 0.85
N ASP A 171 40.14 3.33 1.72
CA ASP A 171 39.69 2.08 2.37
C ASP A 171 38.59 2.27 3.42
N VAL A 172 38.18 3.51 3.69
CA VAL A 172 37.30 3.87 4.82
C VAL A 172 35.82 3.58 4.52
N SER A 173 35.45 3.42 3.24
CA SER A 173 34.03 3.38 2.84
C SER A 173 33.32 2.07 3.20
N ARG A 174 33.92 0.90 2.94
CA ARG A 174 33.23 -0.40 3.13
C ARG A 174 33.14 -0.83 4.59
N GLU A 175 34.23 -0.69 5.33
CA GLU A 175 34.24 -0.95 6.78
C GLU A 175 33.40 0.11 7.53
N GLY A 176 33.39 1.36 7.05
CA GLY A 176 32.52 2.41 7.54
C GLY A 176 31.04 2.01 7.50
N VAL A 177 30.57 1.49 6.36
CA VAL A 177 29.17 1.00 6.23
C VAL A 177 28.87 -0.12 7.24
N GLN A 178 29.80 -1.06 7.44
CA GLN A 178 29.60 -2.11 8.46
C GLN A 178 29.49 -1.52 9.86
N ARG A 179 30.35 -0.55 10.20
CA ARG A 179 30.34 0.13 11.51
C ARG A 179 29.08 0.96 11.71
N ASP A 180 28.56 1.58 10.66
CA ASP A 180 27.32 2.35 10.70
C ASP A 180 26.08 1.44 10.83
N LEU A 181 26.16 0.20 10.34
CA LEU A 181 25.10 -0.81 10.54
C LEU A 181 25.10 -1.38 11.98
N LEU A 182 26.24 -1.41 12.67
CA LEU A 182 26.35 -2.01 14.00
C LEU A 182 25.31 -1.47 15.00
N PRO A 183 25.15 -0.14 15.23
CA PRO A 183 24.17 0.35 16.20
C PRO A 183 22.74 -0.15 15.95
N ILE A 184 22.37 -0.37 14.69
CA ILE A 184 21.04 -0.83 14.31
C ILE A 184 20.89 -2.32 14.64
N VAL A 185 21.90 -3.12 14.32
CA VAL A 185 21.92 -4.57 14.60
C VAL A 185 22.12 -4.89 16.09
N GLU A 186 22.89 -4.08 16.81
CA GLU A 186 23.14 -4.27 18.25
C GLU A 186 21.97 -3.81 19.13
N GLY A 187 21.12 -2.92 18.60
CA GLY A 187 20.00 -2.32 19.32
C GLY A 187 20.25 -0.86 19.63
N SER A 188 19.58 0.02 18.89
CA SER A 188 19.57 1.46 19.12
C SER A 188 18.15 2.00 19.04
N THR A 189 17.96 3.26 19.47
CA THR A 189 16.70 3.97 19.28
C THR A 189 16.84 4.91 18.09
N VAL A 190 16.05 4.66 17.05
CA VAL A 190 16.02 5.46 15.83
C VAL A 190 14.79 6.36 15.86
N THR A 191 15.00 7.68 15.74
CA THR A 191 13.89 8.64 15.69
C THR A 191 13.26 8.63 14.31
N THR A 192 11.96 8.37 14.25
CA THR A 192 11.17 8.45 13.02
C THR A 192 10.09 9.52 13.14
N LYS A 193 9.44 9.85 12.02
CA LYS A 193 8.26 10.75 12.01
C LYS A 193 7.06 10.23 12.84
N TYR A 194 7.08 8.95 13.22
CA TYR A 194 6.04 8.30 14.03
C TYR A 194 6.48 8.09 15.49
N GLY A 195 7.64 8.66 15.87
CA GLY A 195 8.23 8.50 17.18
C GLY A 195 9.48 7.62 17.18
N PRO A 196 10.09 7.41 18.35
CA PRO A 196 11.28 6.58 18.50
C PRO A 196 10.94 5.10 18.31
N VAL A 197 11.79 4.38 17.58
CA VAL A 197 11.71 2.93 17.35
C VAL A 197 12.99 2.26 17.86
N ARG A 198 12.87 1.26 18.72
CA ARG A 198 13.99 0.44 19.21
C ARG A 198 14.23 -0.77 18.32
N THR A 199 15.48 -1.01 17.95
CA THR A 199 15.84 -2.09 17.01
C THR A 199 16.22 -3.41 17.69
N ASN A 200 16.16 -3.49 19.03
CA ASN A 200 16.64 -4.63 19.82
C ASN A 200 16.05 -6.00 19.45
N HIS A 201 14.82 -6.04 18.96
CA HIS A 201 14.10 -7.29 18.63
C HIS A 201 13.77 -7.42 17.14
N ILE A 202 14.35 -6.56 16.30
CA ILE A 202 14.21 -6.66 14.85
C ILE A 202 15.06 -7.83 14.35
N LEU A 203 14.46 -8.69 13.51
CA LEU A 203 15.17 -9.78 12.86
C LEU A 203 15.96 -9.24 11.67
N PHE A 204 17.28 -9.45 11.67
CA PHE A 204 18.13 -9.15 10.53
C PHE A 204 18.41 -10.42 9.73
N ILE A 205 18.18 -10.35 8.41
CA ILE A 205 18.55 -11.37 7.45
C ILE A 205 19.52 -10.71 6.49
N ALA A 206 20.78 -11.14 6.50
CA ALA A 206 21.76 -10.66 5.54
C ALA A 206 22.05 -11.73 4.49
N ALA A 207 22.06 -11.33 3.23
CA ALA A 207 22.35 -12.18 2.09
C ALA A 207 23.57 -11.65 1.33
N GLY A 208 24.24 -12.54 0.62
CA GLY A 208 25.39 -12.22 -0.21
C GLY A 208 25.87 -13.47 -0.93
N ALA A 209 26.46 -13.30 -2.11
CA ALA A 209 26.98 -14.43 -2.89
C ALA A 209 28.32 -14.94 -2.34
N PHE A 210 29.11 -14.05 -1.72
CA PHE A 210 30.41 -14.38 -1.11
C PHE A 210 31.37 -15.10 -2.07
N HIS A 211 31.35 -14.71 -3.36
CA HIS A 211 32.24 -15.26 -4.39
C HIS A 211 33.69 -14.73 -4.25
N VAL A 212 33.84 -13.45 -3.87
CA VAL A 212 35.13 -12.74 -3.77
C VAL A 212 35.55 -12.44 -2.34
N SER A 213 34.59 -12.46 -1.41
CA SER A 213 34.77 -12.24 0.02
C SER A 213 34.19 -13.41 0.78
N LYS A 214 34.60 -13.60 2.03
CA LYS A 214 34.06 -14.61 2.92
C LYS A 214 33.32 -13.95 4.09
N PRO A 215 32.35 -14.62 4.72
CA PRO A 215 31.75 -14.10 5.96
C PRO A 215 32.76 -13.80 7.07
N ALA A 216 33.93 -14.46 7.05
CA ALA A 216 35.02 -14.21 7.99
C ALA A 216 35.74 -12.86 7.77
N ASP A 217 35.55 -12.23 6.61
CA ASP A 217 36.14 -10.93 6.25
C ASP A 217 35.30 -9.74 6.74
N LEU A 218 34.09 -9.98 7.26
CA LEU A 218 33.30 -8.99 8.00
C LEU A 218 34.00 -8.60 9.30
N ILE A 219 33.69 -7.42 9.84
CA ILE A 219 34.21 -7.01 11.16
C ILE A 219 33.76 -7.98 12.27
N PRO A 220 34.61 -8.31 13.27
CA PRO A 220 34.29 -9.28 14.32
C PRO A 220 32.96 -9.00 15.05
N GLU A 221 32.65 -7.73 15.26
CA GLU A 221 31.43 -7.26 15.91
C GLU A 221 30.18 -7.70 15.14
N LEU A 222 30.19 -7.52 13.82
CA LEU A 222 29.05 -7.87 12.96
C LEU A 222 28.92 -9.39 12.81
N GLN A 223 30.03 -10.12 12.77
CA GLN A 223 30.02 -11.58 12.79
C GLN A 223 29.35 -12.14 14.06
N GLY A 224 29.60 -11.51 15.22
CA GLY A 224 28.98 -11.89 16.49
C GLY A 224 27.47 -11.70 16.52
N ARG A 225 26.93 -10.82 15.66
CA ARG A 225 25.49 -10.54 15.55
C ARG A 225 24.79 -11.35 14.45
N LEU A 226 25.55 -12.09 13.63
CA LEU A 226 25.04 -13.00 12.60
C LEU A 226 25.42 -14.46 12.95
N PRO A 227 24.87 -15.03 14.06
CA PRO A 227 25.27 -16.35 14.55
C PRO A 227 24.70 -17.49 13.69
N ILE A 228 23.53 -17.30 13.09
CA ILE A 228 22.89 -18.30 12.23
C ILE A 228 23.42 -18.11 10.82
N ARG A 229 24.02 -19.18 10.27
CA ARG A 229 24.55 -19.20 8.90
C ARG A 229 23.89 -20.34 8.16
N VAL A 230 23.39 -20.04 6.97
CA VAL A 230 22.79 -21.00 6.05
C VAL A 230 23.39 -20.75 4.68
N GLU A 231 23.66 -21.83 3.96
CA GLU A 231 24.09 -21.79 2.56
C GLU A 231 22.92 -22.31 1.71
N LEU A 232 22.60 -21.59 0.64
CA LEU A 232 21.54 -21.97 -0.29
C LEU A 232 22.18 -22.65 -1.49
N GLU A 233 21.55 -23.72 -1.97
CA GLU A 233 22.01 -24.45 -3.14
C GLU A 233 21.63 -23.73 -4.43
N SER A 234 22.47 -23.88 -5.45
CA SER A 234 22.17 -23.42 -6.82
C SER A 234 20.98 -24.18 -7.40
N LEU A 235 20.11 -23.45 -8.11
CA LEU A 235 18.91 -24.03 -8.72
C LEU A 235 19.25 -24.97 -9.88
N THR A 236 18.62 -26.14 -9.89
CA THR A 236 18.69 -27.10 -11.00
C THR A 236 17.58 -26.83 -12.04
N GLU A 237 17.68 -27.45 -13.22
CA GLU A 237 16.60 -27.42 -14.23
C GLU A 237 15.27 -27.92 -13.67
N ALA A 238 15.31 -28.95 -12.82
CA ALA A 238 14.13 -29.46 -12.14
C ALA A 238 13.53 -28.42 -11.19
N ASP A 239 14.36 -27.63 -10.49
CA ASP A 239 13.86 -26.56 -9.61
C ASP A 239 13.23 -25.43 -10.42
N LEU A 240 13.81 -25.06 -11.56
CA LEU A 240 13.24 -24.06 -12.47
C LEU A 240 11.86 -24.50 -13.00
N LEU A 241 11.70 -25.78 -13.35
CA LEU A 241 10.40 -26.35 -13.73
C LEU A 241 9.35 -26.20 -12.61
N ARG A 242 9.76 -26.51 -11.38
CA ARG A 242 8.89 -26.39 -10.19
C ARG A 242 8.53 -24.93 -9.93
N ILE A 243 9.47 -24.00 -10.07
CA ILE A 243 9.23 -22.55 -9.93
C ILE A 243 8.19 -22.04 -10.93
N LEU A 244 8.14 -22.59 -12.14
CA LEU A 244 7.17 -22.21 -13.16
C LEU A 244 5.73 -22.66 -12.87
N THR A 245 5.52 -23.63 -11.97
CA THR A 245 4.22 -24.32 -11.83
C THR A 245 3.70 -24.47 -10.39
N GLU A 246 4.56 -24.72 -9.41
CA GLU A 246 4.15 -25.01 -8.03
C GLU A 246 3.86 -23.77 -7.16
N PRO A 247 4.61 -22.65 -7.24
CA PRO A 247 4.32 -21.47 -6.44
C PRO A 247 2.91 -20.92 -6.70
N ARG A 248 2.26 -20.40 -5.65
CA ARG A 248 0.88 -19.86 -5.74
C ARG A 248 0.70 -18.84 -6.87
N ASN A 249 1.72 -18.00 -7.08
CA ASN A 249 1.77 -17.02 -8.15
C ASN A 249 2.92 -17.37 -9.12
N ALA A 250 2.99 -18.61 -9.60
CA ALA A 250 4.00 -19.00 -10.57
C ALA A 250 3.84 -18.24 -11.90
N LEU A 251 4.92 -18.12 -12.68
CA LEU A 251 4.93 -17.30 -13.91
C LEU A 251 3.87 -17.74 -14.92
N VAL A 252 3.67 -19.04 -15.10
CA VAL A 252 2.62 -19.58 -15.98
C VAL A 252 1.24 -19.08 -15.54
N THR A 253 0.95 -19.13 -14.25
CA THR A 253 -0.33 -18.63 -13.68
C THR A 253 -0.47 -17.12 -13.86
N GLN A 254 0.61 -16.36 -13.66
CA GLN A 254 0.61 -14.90 -13.85
C GLN A 254 0.30 -14.53 -15.31
N TYR A 255 1.01 -15.09 -16.29
CA TYR A 255 0.79 -14.78 -17.70
C TYR A 255 -0.57 -15.27 -18.23
N ARG A 256 -1.07 -16.42 -17.76
CA ARG A 256 -2.46 -16.84 -18.06
C ARG A 256 -3.48 -15.84 -17.56
N ALA A 257 -3.31 -15.33 -16.32
CA ALA A 257 -4.23 -14.37 -15.75
C ALA A 257 -4.13 -12.98 -16.40
N LEU A 258 -2.92 -12.53 -16.76
CA LEU A 258 -2.70 -11.27 -17.46
C LEU A 258 -3.35 -11.28 -18.85
N LEU A 259 -3.12 -12.31 -19.66
CA LEU A 259 -3.70 -12.36 -21.01
C LEU A 259 -5.22 -12.61 -20.99
N ALA A 260 -5.74 -13.24 -19.94
CA ALA A 260 -7.18 -13.38 -19.75
C ALA A 260 -7.91 -12.04 -19.59
N THR A 261 -7.23 -10.94 -19.21
CA THR A 261 -7.87 -9.61 -19.15
C THR A 261 -8.22 -9.08 -20.54
N GLU A 262 -7.47 -9.46 -21.57
CA GLU A 262 -7.75 -9.19 -22.99
C GLU A 262 -8.65 -10.26 -23.63
N GLY A 263 -9.10 -11.23 -22.82
CA GLY A 263 -9.92 -12.36 -23.24
C GLY A 263 -9.14 -13.45 -23.95
N VAL A 264 -7.80 -13.46 -23.88
CA VAL A 264 -6.94 -14.51 -24.45
C VAL A 264 -6.74 -15.62 -23.41
N GLU A 265 -7.21 -16.82 -23.72
CA GLU A 265 -7.01 -18.06 -22.97
C GLU A 265 -5.69 -18.70 -23.40
N LEU A 266 -4.66 -18.49 -22.58
CA LEU A 266 -3.34 -19.09 -22.76
C LEU A 266 -3.30 -20.46 -22.07
N GLU A 267 -2.80 -21.49 -22.74
CA GLU A 267 -2.59 -22.83 -22.17
C GLU A 267 -1.16 -23.30 -22.40
N PHE A 268 -0.47 -23.70 -21.33
CA PHE A 268 0.86 -24.30 -21.42
C PHE A 268 0.75 -25.81 -21.26
N THR A 269 1.33 -26.53 -22.21
CA THR A 269 1.53 -27.97 -22.11
C THR A 269 2.69 -28.30 -21.18
N GLU A 270 2.72 -29.51 -20.60
CA GLU A 270 3.80 -29.92 -19.69
C GLU A 270 5.18 -29.95 -20.38
N ASP A 271 5.22 -30.31 -21.66
CA ASP A 271 6.44 -30.28 -22.47
C ASP A 271 6.92 -28.86 -22.75
N ALA A 272 6.02 -27.89 -22.97
CA ALA A 272 6.41 -26.48 -23.08
C ALA A 272 7.09 -25.96 -21.81
N VAL A 273 6.50 -26.21 -20.63
CA VAL A 273 7.08 -25.75 -19.36
C VAL A 273 8.45 -26.39 -19.12
N ARG A 274 8.61 -27.66 -19.47
CA ARG A 274 9.91 -28.36 -19.40
C ARG A 274 10.93 -27.76 -20.36
N GLU A 275 10.53 -27.46 -21.59
CA GLU A 275 11.41 -26.80 -22.56
C GLU A 275 11.85 -25.41 -22.08
N ILE A 276 10.93 -24.61 -21.50
CA ILE A 276 11.25 -23.29 -20.93
C ILE A 276 12.30 -23.41 -19.82
N ALA A 277 12.11 -24.36 -18.89
CA ALA A 277 13.07 -24.61 -17.81
C ALA A 277 14.44 -25.05 -18.34
N SER A 278 14.45 -25.92 -19.37
CA SER A 278 15.67 -26.40 -20.02
C SER A 278 16.44 -25.27 -20.72
N VAL A 279 15.72 -24.42 -21.45
CA VAL A 279 16.29 -23.22 -22.09
C VAL A 279 16.90 -22.29 -21.04
N ALA A 280 16.19 -22.03 -19.94
CA ALA A 280 16.69 -21.18 -18.86
C ALA A 280 17.97 -21.73 -18.21
N ALA A 281 17.99 -23.04 -17.93
CA ALA A 281 19.17 -23.71 -17.38
C ALA A 281 20.37 -23.62 -18.33
N ARG A 282 20.15 -23.85 -19.63
CA ARG A 282 21.20 -23.77 -20.66
C ARG A 282 21.76 -22.35 -20.81
N VAL A 283 20.90 -21.32 -20.86
CA VAL A 283 21.35 -19.92 -20.96
C VAL A 283 22.14 -19.51 -19.71
N ASN A 284 21.73 -19.95 -18.52
CA ASN A 284 22.48 -19.72 -17.29
C ASN A 284 23.87 -20.42 -17.26
N GLN A 285 24.05 -21.50 -18.02
CA GLN A 285 25.35 -22.18 -18.16
C GLN A 285 26.26 -21.53 -19.21
N GLN A 286 25.68 -21.02 -20.31
CA GLN A 286 26.42 -20.40 -21.41
C GLN A 286 26.75 -18.93 -21.15
N SER A 287 25.93 -18.25 -20.34
CA SER A 287 26.07 -16.82 -20.00
C SER A 287 26.19 -16.62 -18.48
N GLU A 288 25.96 -15.39 -18.01
CA GLU A 288 25.96 -15.10 -16.57
C GLU A 288 24.78 -15.80 -15.88
N ASN A 289 25.07 -16.60 -14.84
CA ASN A 289 24.02 -17.28 -14.10
C ASN A 289 23.30 -16.28 -13.18
N ILE A 290 22.11 -15.83 -13.60
CA ILE A 290 21.23 -14.96 -12.81
C ILE A 290 20.15 -15.73 -12.05
N GLY A 291 20.25 -17.07 -12.00
CA GLY A 291 19.34 -17.97 -11.31
C GLY A 291 17.93 -17.96 -11.91
N ALA A 292 16.91 -17.99 -11.04
CA ALA A 292 15.50 -18.01 -11.44
C ALA A 292 15.05 -16.75 -12.19
N ARG A 293 15.78 -15.62 -12.07
CA ARG A 293 15.44 -14.37 -12.78
C ARG A 293 15.40 -14.57 -14.29
N ARG A 294 16.20 -15.52 -14.81
CA ARG A 294 16.23 -15.91 -16.23
C ARG A 294 14.87 -16.36 -16.77
N LEU A 295 14.03 -16.95 -15.91
CA LEU A 295 12.70 -17.39 -16.32
C LEU A 295 11.81 -16.21 -16.72
N HIS A 296 11.98 -15.03 -16.12
CA HIS A 296 11.21 -13.85 -16.48
C HIS A 296 11.54 -13.36 -17.88
N THR A 297 12.82 -13.19 -18.21
CA THR A 297 13.24 -12.69 -19.53
C THR A 297 12.87 -13.66 -20.64
N ILE A 298 12.97 -14.98 -20.38
CA ILE A 298 12.52 -16.01 -21.32
C ILE A 298 11.01 -15.97 -21.53
N MET A 299 10.22 -15.88 -20.46
CA MET A 299 8.75 -15.84 -20.57
C MET A 299 8.27 -14.58 -21.30
N GLU A 300 8.87 -13.43 -21.00
CA GLU A 300 8.56 -12.17 -21.67
C GLU A 300 8.82 -12.28 -23.17
N ARG A 301 10.00 -12.79 -23.55
CA ARG A 301 10.36 -12.96 -24.96
C ARG A 301 9.51 -14.00 -25.68
N LEU A 302 9.12 -15.08 -25.00
CA LEU A 302 8.26 -16.13 -25.53
C LEU A 302 6.86 -15.60 -25.89
N LEU A 303 6.34 -14.70 -25.05
CA LEU A 303 4.97 -14.19 -25.14
C LEU A 303 4.87 -12.78 -25.75
N GLU A 304 5.98 -12.14 -26.10
CA GLU A 304 6.03 -10.77 -26.60
C GLU A 304 5.03 -10.51 -27.73
N GLU A 305 5.04 -11.33 -28.78
CA GLU A 305 4.13 -11.15 -29.92
C GLU A 305 2.66 -11.41 -29.55
N VAL A 306 2.42 -12.38 -28.67
CA VAL A 306 1.08 -12.71 -28.17
C VAL A 306 0.55 -11.55 -27.34
N SER A 307 1.37 -10.99 -26.46
CA SER A 307 1.02 -9.87 -25.61
C SER A 307 0.80 -8.60 -26.42
N PHE A 308 1.58 -8.37 -27.47
CA PHE A 308 1.41 -7.22 -28.36
C PHE A 308 0.12 -7.32 -29.19
N SER A 309 -0.17 -8.51 -29.72
CA SER A 309 -1.32 -8.73 -30.61
C SER A 309 -2.61 -9.07 -29.86
N ALA A 310 -2.56 -9.25 -28.52
CA ALA A 310 -3.67 -9.71 -27.69
C ALA A 310 -5.02 -8.99 -27.94
N PRO A 311 -5.08 -7.66 -28.10
CA PRO A 311 -6.36 -6.95 -28.33
C PRO A 311 -6.98 -7.27 -29.69
N ASP A 312 -6.14 -7.59 -30.69
CA ASP A 312 -6.51 -7.70 -32.10
C ASP A 312 -6.62 -9.17 -32.57
N LEU A 313 -6.35 -10.15 -31.70
CA LEU A 313 -6.42 -11.57 -32.02
C LEU A 313 -7.87 -12.03 -32.22
N GLU A 314 -8.15 -12.57 -33.42
CA GLU A 314 -9.41 -13.26 -33.71
C GLU A 314 -9.51 -14.59 -32.92
N GLU A 315 -8.40 -15.32 -32.84
CA GLU A 315 -8.30 -16.56 -32.07
C GLU A 315 -7.85 -16.28 -30.64
N LYS A 316 -8.81 -16.42 -29.72
CA LYS A 316 -8.61 -16.13 -28.30
C LYS A 316 -8.06 -17.30 -27.50
N ARG A 317 -7.64 -18.40 -28.14
CA ARG A 317 -7.06 -19.57 -27.48
C ARG A 317 -5.69 -19.83 -28.04
N ILE A 318 -4.68 -19.79 -27.17
CA ILE A 318 -3.28 -19.98 -27.57
C ILE A 318 -2.72 -21.16 -26.79
N LEU A 319 -2.36 -22.20 -27.54
CA LEU A 319 -1.67 -23.37 -26.98
C LEU A 319 -0.16 -23.17 -27.14
N VAL A 320 0.55 -23.16 -26.02
CA VAL A 320 2.01 -23.13 -25.98
C VAL A 320 2.51 -24.56 -25.78
N ASP A 321 3.09 -25.12 -26.85
CA ASP A 321 3.75 -26.43 -26.88
C ASP A 321 5.28 -26.32 -26.96
N ALA A 322 5.99 -27.44 -26.84
CA ALA A 322 7.45 -27.42 -26.94
C ALA A 322 7.96 -26.97 -28.34
N ALA A 323 7.16 -27.10 -29.40
CA ALA A 323 7.55 -26.60 -30.72
C ALA A 323 7.50 -25.06 -30.76
N TYR A 324 6.44 -24.47 -30.22
CA TYR A 324 6.27 -23.03 -30.08
C TYR A 324 7.42 -22.42 -29.27
N VAL A 325 7.78 -23.04 -28.13
CA VAL A 325 8.90 -22.56 -27.30
C VAL A 325 10.22 -22.60 -28.07
N ARG A 326 10.50 -23.69 -28.80
CA ARG A 326 11.72 -23.82 -29.60
C ARG A 326 11.78 -22.80 -30.73
N GLU A 327 10.73 -22.67 -31.52
CA GLU A 327 10.69 -21.73 -32.64
C GLU A 327 10.98 -20.29 -32.20
N ARG A 328 10.43 -19.87 -31.06
CA ARG A 328 10.58 -18.50 -30.54
C ARG A 328 11.94 -18.24 -29.87
N LEU A 329 12.56 -19.27 -29.28
CA LEU A 329 13.78 -19.10 -28.48
C LEU A 329 15.04 -19.63 -29.17
N GLU A 330 14.94 -20.43 -30.23
CA GLU A 330 16.09 -21.11 -30.87
C GLU A 330 17.16 -20.14 -31.40
N ASN A 331 16.76 -19.02 -31.98
CA ASN A 331 17.69 -18.02 -32.51
C ASN A 331 18.46 -17.29 -31.40
N ILE A 332 17.87 -17.18 -30.22
CA ILE A 332 18.43 -16.39 -29.12
C ILE A 332 19.43 -17.23 -28.35
N VAL A 333 19.10 -18.49 -28.10
CA VAL A 333 19.98 -19.42 -27.36
C VAL A 333 21.24 -19.80 -28.14
N ARG A 334 21.20 -19.73 -29.48
CA ARG A 334 22.38 -20.03 -30.31
C ARG A 334 23.42 -18.91 -30.35
N ASP A 335 23.02 -17.69 -30.04
CA ASP A 335 23.88 -16.51 -30.12
C ASP A 335 24.15 -15.99 -28.70
N GLU A 336 25.38 -16.21 -28.22
CA GLU A 336 25.81 -15.78 -26.88
C GLU A 336 25.75 -14.25 -26.73
N ASP A 337 26.03 -13.51 -27.80
CA ASP A 337 25.97 -12.05 -27.77
C ASP A 337 24.51 -11.60 -27.69
N LEU A 338 23.63 -12.17 -28.52
CA LEU A 338 22.20 -11.86 -28.50
C LEU A 338 21.55 -12.24 -27.16
N SER A 339 21.93 -13.39 -26.59
CA SER A 339 21.49 -13.83 -25.28
C SER A 339 21.88 -12.85 -24.17
N ARG A 340 23.08 -12.25 -24.20
CA ARG A 340 23.50 -11.26 -23.18
C ARG A 340 22.71 -9.95 -23.21
N TYR A 341 22.17 -9.57 -24.37
CA TYR A 341 21.42 -8.32 -24.52
C TYR A 341 19.91 -8.50 -24.41
N ILE A 342 19.38 -9.67 -24.79
CA ILE A 342 17.93 -9.91 -24.88
C ILE A 342 17.42 -10.74 -23.69
N LEU A 343 18.21 -11.67 -23.16
CA LEU A 343 17.80 -12.58 -22.09
C LEU A 343 18.55 -12.31 -20.81
#